data_AF-A0A497QII6-F1
#
_entry.id   AF-A0A497QII6-F1
#
_cell.length_a   1.000
_cell.length_b   1.000
_cell.length_c   1.000
_cell.angle_alpha   90.00
_cell.angle_beta   90.00
_cell.angle_gamma   90.00
#
_symmetry.space_group_name_H-M   'P 1'
#
loop_
_entity.id
_entity.type
_entity.pdbx_description
1 polymer ?
#
loop_
_entity_poly.entity_id
_entity_poly.type
_entity_poly.pdbx_seq_one_letter_code
_entity_poly.pdbx_strand_id
1 'polypeptide(L)'
;MKMKRERTKTQSFGGTKREGHDATQFYSSRLYDGIPKEKKCKIIDNSEDINEEYYGKILEIEDLLSNLPEESIHLIILKISDKKIDQIDVFIEKIAKLISNLRILLINGGRLVVIIHNEYKERFFPLHSFIIPNIIKEGYLMRGEVILSYNNERISDRSKIKNNYDHGVVFSKNIYGRKKRDKKNEIEKTDTIERDDFIKFTKSIWNCTNEIKHWLKYLSRFLELYSFKEDSILILSDNNLDEFNKKCEKIRNNIIFSKI
;
A
#
# COMPACT_ATOMS: atom_id res chain seq x y z
N MET A 1 15.18 -41.81 6.63
CA MET A 1 13.92 -41.06 6.82
C MET A 1 14.11 -40.02 7.92
N LYS A 2 14.05 -38.71 7.62
CA LYS A 2 14.08 -37.66 8.67
C LYS A 2 12.71 -37.60 9.35
N MET A 3 12.65 -37.87 10.66
CA MET A 3 11.44 -37.71 11.45
C MET A 3 10.98 -36.24 11.43
N LYS A 4 9.71 -36.03 11.10
CA LYS A 4 9.06 -34.71 11.09
C LYS A 4 8.85 -34.29 12.55
N ARG A 5 9.47 -33.19 13.00
CA ARG A 5 9.27 -32.66 14.36
C ARG A 5 7.79 -32.32 14.55
N GLU A 6 7.18 -32.84 15.60
CA GLU A 6 5.80 -32.52 15.97
C GLU A 6 5.68 -31.04 16.35
N ARG A 7 4.71 -30.35 15.73
CA ARG A 7 4.41 -28.93 15.99
C ARG A 7 3.40 -28.85 17.13
N THR A 8 3.62 -27.96 18.09
CA THR A 8 2.65 -27.74 19.17
C THR A 8 1.39 -27.06 18.62
N LYS A 9 0.21 -27.34 19.19
CA LYS A 9 -1.08 -26.77 18.77
C LYS A 9 -1.71 -25.98 19.92
N THR A 10 -2.52 -24.99 19.61
CA THR A 10 -3.19 -24.16 20.62
C THR A 10 -4.06 -25.03 21.54
N GLN A 11 -3.80 -24.98 22.85
CA GLN A 11 -4.63 -25.65 23.86
C GLN A 11 -5.71 -24.70 24.38
N SER A 12 -6.83 -25.26 24.84
CA SER A 12 -7.94 -24.49 25.43
C SER A 12 -7.58 -23.84 26.78
N PHE A 13 -6.55 -24.34 27.47
CA PHE A 13 -6.05 -23.77 28.73
C PHE A 13 -4.58 -24.18 28.98
N GLY A 14 -3.79 -23.31 29.63
CA GLY A 14 -2.37 -23.53 29.91
C GLY A 14 -1.43 -23.25 28.71
N GLY A 15 -0.12 -23.20 28.96
CA GLY A 15 0.90 -22.95 27.94
C GLY A 15 1.97 -24.04 27.91
N THR A 16 2.15 -24.70 26.76
CA THR A 16 3.31 -25.56 26.46
C THR A 16 4.30 -24.86 25.52
N LYS A 17 5.45 -25.48 25.26
CA LYS A 17 6.55 -24.94 24.43
C LYS A 17 6.05 -24.40 23.07
N ARG A 18 6.48 -23.20 22.69
CA ARG A 18 6.03 -22.45 21.50
C ARG A 18 6.98 -22.57 20.30
N GLU A 19 7.61 -23.72 20.11
CA GLU A 19 8.48 -23.96 18.95
C GLU A 19 7.67 -24.53 17.79
N GLY A 20 7.51 -23.75 16.72
CA GLY A 20 6.78 -24.18 15.51
C GLY A 20 5.27 -24.35 15.71
N HIS A 21 4.67 -23.53 16.57
CA HIS A 21 3.27 -23.65 16.99
C HIS A 21 2.28 -23.41 15.83
N ASP A 22 1.30 -24.29 15.70
CA ASP A 22 0.15 -24.13 14.81
C ASP A 22 -0.95 -23.34 15.52
N ALA A 23 -0.98 -22.03 15.24
CA ALA A 23 -1.96 -21.10 15.78
C ALA A 23 -3.29 -21.07 14.99
N THR A 24 -3.51 -21.97 14.02
CA THR A 24 -4.72 -21.97 13.19
C THR A 24 -5.99 -21.94 14.04
N GLN A 25 -6.04 -22.70 15.14
CA GLN A 25 -7.20 -22.76 16.03
C GLN A 25 -7.49 -21.44 16.75
N PHE A 26 -6.46 -20.66 17.07
CA PHE A 26 -6.61 -19.34 17.71
C PHE A 26 -7.16 -18.31 16.72
N TYR A 27 -6.59 -18.25 15.51
CA TYR A 27 -7.04 -17.34 14.45
C TYR A 27 -8.36 -17.77 13.80
N SER A 28 -8.80 -19.03 13.98
CA SER A 28 -10.13 -19.51 13.61
C SER A 28 -11.18 -19.37 14.71
N SER A 29 -10.84 -18.74 15.85
CA SER A 29 -11.80 -18.51 16.93
C SER A 29 -12.79 -17.38 16.60
N ARG A 30 -13.91 -17.33 17.35
CA ARG A 30 -14.94 -16.29 17.22
C ARG A 30 -14.42 -14.86 17.44
N LEU A 31 -13.27 -14.69 18.10
CA LEU A 31 -12.60 -13.39 18.27
C LEU A 31 -12.26 -12.72 16.94
N TYR A 32 -12.09 -13.51 15.87
CA TYR A 32 -11.74 -13.02 14.54
C TYR A 32 -12.94 -13.08 13.56
N ASP A 33 -14.16 -13.31 14.06
CA ASP A 33 -15.36 -13.24 13.21
C ASP A 33 -15.65 -11.79 12.82
N GLY A 34 -15.98 -11.57 11.55
CA GLY A 34 -16.18 -10.24 10.98
C GLY A 34 -14.91 -9.49 10.54
N ILE A 35 -13.71 -10.00 10.87
CA ILE A 35 -12.45 -9.44 10.37
C ILE A 35 -12.17 -9.99 8.95
N PRO A 36 -11.72 -9.16 8.00
CA PRO A 36 -11.28 -9.63 6.69
C PRO A 36 -10.20 -10.72 6.81
N LYS A 37 -10.44 -11.87 6.17
CA LYS A 37 -9.53 -13.03 6.19
C LYS A 37 -8.91 -13.24 4.83
N GLU A 38 -7.72 -13.84 4.82
CA GLU A 38 -7.07 -14.28 3.59
C GLU A 38 -7.98 -15.24 2.81
N LYS A 39 -8.07 -15.03 1.49
CA LYS A 39 -8.78 -15.93 0.58
C LYS A 39 -7.81 -16.94 0.00
N LYS A 40 -8.25 -18.19 -0.17
CA LYS A 40 -7.51 -19.16 -0.98
C LYS A 40 -7.63 -18.78 -2.45
N CYS A 41 -6.65 -18.06 -2.98
CA CYS A 41 -6.58 -17.67 -4.38
C CYS A 41 -5.23 -18.08 -4.99
N LYS A 42 -5.23 -18.30 -6.30
CA LYS A 42 -3.98 -18.43 -7.06
C LYS A 42 -3.37 -17.04 -7.22
N ILE A 43 -2.05 -16.98 -7.18
CA ILE A 43 -1.31 -15.78 -7.58
C ILE A 43 -1.07 -15.93 -9.07
N ILE A 44 -1.82 -15.14 -9.84
CA ILE A 44 -1.62 -14.88 -11.27
C ILE A 44 -0.88 -13.55 -11.35
N ASP A 45 0.05 -13.46 -12.30
CA ASP A 45 0.94 -12.32 -12.49
C ASP A 45 1.13 -12.13 -13.99
N ASN A 46 0.36 -11.20 -14.57
CA ASN A 46 0.36 -10.89 -16.00
C ASN A 46 1.21 -9.64 -16.29
N SER A 47 2.18 -9.31 -15.43
CA SER A 47 3.00 -8.11 -15.59
C SER A 47 3.87 -8.13 -16.85
N GLU A 48 4.21 -9.32 -17.35
CA GLU A 48 4.98 -9.51 -18.58
C GLU A 48 4.19 -9.10 -19.84
N ASP A 49 2.86 -9.07 -19.75
CA ASP A 49 1.97 -8.66 -20.84
C ASP A 49 1.76 -7.12 -20.89
N ILE A 50 2.34 -6.37 -19.94
CA ILE A 50 2.33 -4.90 -19.98
C ILE A 50 3.26 -4.43 -21.09
N ASN A 51 2.72 -3.67 -22.04
CA ASN A 51 3.52 -3.01 -23.06
C ASN A 51 4.51 -2.03 -22.40
N GLU A 52 5.81 -2.22 -22.67
CA GLU A 52 6.90 -1.43 -22.08
C GLU A 52 6.75 0.08 -22.35
N GLU A 53 6.05 0.46 -23.42
CA GLU A 53 5.80 1.86 -23.75
C GLU A 53 4.99 2.61 -22.69
N TYR A 54 4.27 1.92 -21.80
CA TYR A 54 3.48 2.55 -20.74
C TYR A 54 4.33 2.93 -19.53
N TYR A 55 5.51 2.33 -19.35
CA TYR A 55 6.41 2.72 -18.28
C TYR A 55 6.95 4.14 -18.50
N GLY A 56 6.96 4.94 -17.43
CA GLY A 56 7.30 6.36 -17.49
C GLY A 56 6.21 7.25 -18.11
N LYS A 57 5.07 6.70 -18.56
CA LYS A 57 3.95 7.51 -19.08
C LYS A 57 2.93 7.84 -18.00
N ILE A 58 2.29 9.00 -18.17
CA ILE A 58 1.08 9.39 -17.46
C ILE A 58 -0.11 8.98 -18.33
N LEU A 59 -0.94 8.07 -17.83
CA LEU A 59 -2.15 7.58 -18.48
C LEU A 59 -3.39 8.08 -17.74
N GLU A 60 -4.48 8.32 -18.46
CA GLU A 60 -5.77 8.55 -17.82
C GLU A 60 -6.32 7.25 -17.23
N ILE A 61 -7.23 7.35 -16.27
CA ILE A 61 -7.74 6.17 -15.55
C ILE A 61 -8.44 5.20 -16.50
N GLU A 62 -9.18 5.72 -17.47
CA GLU A 62 -9.88 4.93 -18.49
C GLU A 62 -8.89 4.15 -19.37
N ASP A 63 -7.76 4.76 -19.72
CA ASP A 63 -6.70 4.12 -20.51
C ASP A 63 -6.00 3.03 -19.72
N LEU A 64 -5.79 3.22 -18.41
CA LEU A 64 -5.24 2.17 -17.54
C LEU A 64 -6.10 0.92 -17.56
N LEU A 65 -7.41 1.08 -17.35
CA LEU A 65 -8.35 -0.04 -17.22
C LEU A 65 -8.59 -0.75 -18.56
N SER A 66 -8.39 -0.04 -19.68
CA SER A 66 -8.60 -0.60 -21.02
C SER A 66 -7.35 -1.27 -21.59
N ASN A 67 -6.15 -0.77 -21.25
CA ASN A 67 -4.91 -1.18 -21.89
C ASN A 67 -4.00 -2.06 -21.01
N LEU A 68 -4.14 -2.00 -19.68
CA LEU A 68 -3.35 -2.84 -18.79
C LEU A 68 -4.05 -4.18 -18.55
N PRO A 69 -3.32 -5.31 -18.61
CA PRO A 69 -3.88 -6.61 -18.27
C PRO A 69 -4.37 -6.62 -16.82
N GLU A 70 -5.44 -7.37 -16.54
CA GLU A 70 -5.83 -7.67 -15.15
C GLU A 70 -4.70 -8.40 -14.42
N GLU A 71 -4.60 -8.20 -13.10
CA GLU A 71 -3.58 -8.86 -12.26
C GLU A 71 -2.15 -8.73 -12.82
N SER A 72 -1.75 -7.50 -13.20
CA SER A 72 -0.44 -7.18 -13.78
C SER A 72 0.36 -6.18 -12.93
N ILE A 73 -0.28 -5.50 -11.98
CA ILE A 73 0.34 -4.50 -11.11
C ILE A 73 0.63 -5.09 -9.73
N HIS A 74 1.82 -4.80 -9.20
CA HIS A 74 2.30 -5.35 -7.94
C HIS A 74 2.10 -4.41 -6.75
N LEU A 75 2.24 -3.11 -7.00
CA LEU A 75 2.13 -2.05 -6.00
C LEU A 75 1.39 -0.87 -6.63
N ILE A 76 0.31 -0.45 -5.98
CA ILE A 76 -0.39 0.79 -6.31
C ILE A 76 -0.14 1.78 -5.17
N ILE A 77 0.28 3.00 -5.51
CA ILE A 77 0.42 4.10 -4.56
C ILE A 77 -0.55 5.21 -4.99
N LEU A 78 -1.54 5.46 -4.14
CA LEU A 78 -2.59 6.45 -4.37
C LEU A 78 -2.42 7.60 -3.38
N LYS A 79 -2.06 8.80 -3.87
CA LYS A 79 -2.04 10.03 -3.05
C LYS A 79 -3.35 10.77 -3.19
N ILE A 80 -4.06 10.91 -2.08
CA ILE A 80 -5.34 11.61 -1.98
C ILE A 80 -5.09 12.96 -1.31
N SER A 81 -5.43 14.06 -1.97
CA SER A 81 -5.51 15.39 -1.33
C SER A 81 -6.82 16.09 -1.70
N ASP A 82 -7.24 17.01 -0.83
CA ASP A 82 -8.59 17.56 -0.76
C ASP A 82 -8.75 18.95 -1.39
N LYS A 83 -7.66 19.51 -1.92
CA LYS A 83 -7.52 20.95 -2.19
C LYS A 83 -8.57 21.58 -3.12
N LYS A 84 -9.41 20.78 -3.77
CA LYS A 84 -10.46 21.24 -4.71
C LYS A 84 -11.82 20.55 -4.50
N ILE A 85 -12.09 19.97 -3.34
CA ILE A 85 -13.34 19.24 -3.10
C ILE A 85 -14.45 20.19 -2.64
N ASP A 86 -15.52 20.30 -3.42
CA ASP A 86 -16.72 21.04 -3.01
C ASP A 86 -17.60 20.23 -2.05
N GLN A 87 -17.85 18.96 -2.38
CA GLN A 87 -18.71 18.04 -1.61
C GLN A 87 -17.96 16.78 -1.17
N ILE A 88 -17.84 16.60 0.14
CA ILE A 88 -17.01 15.55 0.72
C ILE A 88 -17.56 14.14 0.46
N ASP A 89 -18.89 13.96 0.50
CA ASP A 89 -19.52 12.66 0.31
C ASP A 89 -19.31 12.14 -1.12
N VAL A 90 -19.55 13.00 -2.11
CA VAL A 90 -19.29 12.71 -3.54
C VAL A 90 -17.83 12.35 -3.78
N PHE A 91 -16.91 13.03 -3.10
CA PHE A 91 -15.50 12.71 -3.20
C PHE A 91 -15.15 11.34 -2.61
N ILE A 92 -15.66 11.02 -1.42
CA ILE A 92 -15.45 9.72 -0.77
C ILE A 92 -15.97 8.59 -1.68
N GLU A 93 -17.14 8.77 -2.29
CA GLU A 93 -17.71 7.82 -3.25
C GLU A 93 -16.84 7.68 -4.51
N LYS A 94 -16.35 8.79 -5.07
CA LYS A 94 -15.44 8.76 -6.22
C LYS A 94 -14.16 7.97 -5.90
N ILE A 95 -13.56 8.20 -4.73
CA ILE A 95 -12.37 7.48 -4.29
C ILE A 95 -12.66 5.99 -4.08
N ALA A 96 -13.80 5.65 -3.47
CA ALA A 96 -14.18 4.25 -3.28
C ALA A 96 -14.33 3.52 -4.63
N LYS A 97 -15.00 4.16 -5.59
CA LYS A 97 -15.15 3.63 -6.96
C LYS A 97 -13.81 3.48 -7.67
N LEU A 98 -12.92 4.47 -7.55
CA LEU A 98 -11.57 4.39 -8.12
C LEU A 98 -10.80 3.20 -7.54
N ILE A 99 -10.79 3.03 -6.22
CA ILE A 99 -10.08 1.92 -5.56
C ILE A 99 -10.66 0.57 -5.99
N SER A 100 -11.99 0.46 -6.10
CA SER A 100 -12.65 -0.74 -6.63
C SER A 100 -12.17 -1.06 -8.05
N ASN A 101 -12.12 -0.05 -8.94
CA ASN A 101 -11.67 -0.26 -10.32
C ASN A 101 -10.19 -0.66 -10.38
N LEU A 102 -9.31 0.00 -9.63
CA LEU A 102 -7.87 -0.32 -9.59
C LEU A 102 -7.58 -1.71 -9.04
N ARG A 103 -8.52 -2.30 -8.29
CA ARG A 103 -8.37 -3.62 -7.68
C ARG A 103 -8.20 -4.74 -8.71
N ILE A 104 -8.77 -4.60 -9.91
CA ILE A 104 -8.64 -5.63 -10.96
C ILE A 104 -7.21 -5.74 -11.47
N LEU A 105 -6.51 -4.61 -11.60
CA LEU A 105 -5.13 -4.53 -12.09
C LEU A 105 -4.12 -5.12 -11.08
N LEU A 106 -4.42 -5.02 -9.78
CA LEU A 106 -3.50 -5.48 -8.73
C LEU A 106 -3.43 -7.01 -8.66
N ILE A 107 -2.25 -7.62 -8.51
CA ILE A 107 -2.14 -9.08 -8.31
C ILE A 107 -2.66 -9.52 -6.94
N ASN A 108 -2.98 -10.81 -6.79
CA ASN A 108 -3.21 -11.40 -5.46
C ASN A 108 -1.91 -11.37 -4.63
N GLY A 109 -1.97 -10.77 -3.44
CA GLY A 109 -0.79 -10.45 -2.64
C GLY A 109 -0.15 -9.09 -2.96
N GLY A 110 -0.57 -8.45 -4.05
CA GLY A 110 -0.18 -7.09 -4.40
C GLY A 110 -0.66 -6.10 -3.35
N ARG A 111 0.00 -4.94 -3.30
CA ARG A 111 -0.17 -3.96 -2.24
C ARG A 111 -0.79 -2.66 -2.76
N LEU A 112 -1.68 -2.09 -1.96
CA LEU A 112 -2.23 -0.76 -2.16
C LEU A 112 -1.75 0.11 -1.00
N VAL A 113 -1.01 1.17 -1.31
CA VAL A 113 -0.65 2.22 -0.37
C VAL A 113 -1.53 3.42 -0.66
N VAL A 114 -2.27 3.89 0.34
CA VAL A 114 -3.07 5.11 0.22
C VAL A 114 -2.47 6.15 1.15
N ILE A 115 -1.98 7.24 0.56
CA ILE A 115 -1.45 8.38 1.28
C ILE A 115 -2.55 9.43 1.39
N ILE A 116 -3.02 9.69 2.60
CA ILE A 116 -4.20 10.52 2.88
C ILE A 116 -3.77 11.77 3.63
N HIS A 117 -4.10 12.93 3.06
CA HIS A 117 -3.99 14.21 3.75
C HIS A 117 -5.28 14.50 4.50
N ASN A 118 -5.21 14.69 5.82
CA ASN A 118 -6.38 14.97 6.67
C ASN A 118 -6.73 16.45 6.64
N GLU A 119 -7.29 16.90 5.53
CA GLU A 119 -7.76 18.27 5.37
C GLU A 119 -9.10 18.25 4.61
N TYR A 120 -9.93 19.25 4.89
CA TYR A 120 -11.10 19.63 4.08
C TYR A 120 -11.33 21.13 4.26
N LYS A 121 -11.36 21.89 3.16
CA LYS A 121 -11.55 23.36 3.17
C LYS A 121 -10.54 24.07 4.11
N GLU A 122 -9.26 23.71 3.99
CA GLU A 122 -8.15 24.27 4.78
C GLU A 122 -8.29 24.07 6.30
N ARG A 123 -9.09 23.08 6.72
CA ARG A 123 -9.26 22.69 8.12
C ARG A 123 -8.96 21.22 8.27
N PHE A 124 -8.43 20.84 9.44
CA PHE A 124 -8.25 19.44 9.75
C PHE A 124 -9.59 18.69 9.64
N PHE A 125 -9.60 17.65 8.82
CA PHE A 125 -10.72 16.73 8.69
C PHE A 125 -10.15 15.31 8.61
N PRO A 126 -10.61 14.36 9.43
CA PRO A 126 -10.01 13.03 9.52
C PRO A 126 -10.42 12.14 8.33
N LEU A 127 -10.06 12.55 7.12
CA LEU A 127 -10.45 11.91 5.86
C LEU A 127 -10.11 10.41 5.84
N HIS A 128 -8.97 10.02 6.42
CA HIS A 128 -8.58 8.61 6.56
C HIS A 128 -9.66 7.74 7.22
N SER A 129 -10.36 8.27 8.24
CA SER A 129 -11.40 7.53 8.97
C SER A 129 -12.62 7.19 8.12
N PHE A 130 -12.84 7.94 7.03
CA PHE A 130 -13.92 7.70 6.07
C PHE A 130 -13.48 6.82 4.90
N ILE A 131 -12.22 6.95 4.46
CA ILE A 131 -11.69 6.20 3.31
C ILE A 131 -11.35 4.75 3.69
N ILE A 132 -10.68 4.53 4.83
CA ILE A 132 -10.20 3.20 5.24
C ILE A 132 -11.34 2.15 5.31
N PRO A 133 -12.51 2.44 5.91
CA PRO A 133 -13.60 1.46 5.96
C PRO A 133 -14.11 1.03 4.58
N ASN A 134 -14.12 1.94 3.60
CA ASN A 134 -14.54 1.62 2.24
C ASN A 134 -13.53 0.68 1.56
N ILE A 135 -12.23 0.92 1.74
CA ILE A 135 -11.18 0.01 1.23
C ILE A 135 -11.32 -1.39 1.83
N ILE A 136 -11.60 -1.47 3.14
CA ILE A 136 -11.84 -2.75 3.82
C ILE A 136 -13.09 -3.45 3.28
N LYS A 137 -14.19 -2.72 3.02
CA LYS A 137 -15.42 -3.26 2.41
C LYS A 137 -15.17 -3.85 1.02
N GLU A 138 -14.28 -3.26 0.23
CA GLU A 138 -13.81 -3.81 -1.07
C GLU A 138 -12.98 -5.11 -0.93
N GLY A 139 -12.81 -5.62 0.29
CA GLY A 139 -12.14 -6.88 0.57
C GLY A 139 -10.61 -6.78 0.48
N TYR A 140 -10.06 -5.59 0.69
CA TYR A 140 -8.63 -5.42 0.97
C TYR A 140 -8.31 -5.78 2.42
N LEU A 141 -7.12 -6.34 2.61
CA LEU A 141 -6.60 -6.70 3.93
C LEU A 141 -5.68 -5.61 4.42
N MET A 142 -6.09 -4.86 5.45
CA MET A 142 -5.23 -3.85 6.07
C MET A 142 -4.01 -4.51 6.70
N ARG A 143 -2.82 -3.95 6.45
CA ARG A 143 -1.53 -4.43 6.98
C ARG A 143 -0.99 -3.54 8.09
N GLY A 144 -1.24 -2.24 7.99
CA GLY A 144 -0.70 -1.27 8.90
C GLY A 144 -0.84 0.14 8.38
N GLU A 145 -0.39 1.06 9.22
CA GLU A 145 -0.50 2.49 9.03
C GLU A 145 0.79 3.15 9.51
N VAL A 146 1.24 4.14 8.75
CA VAL A 146 2.44 4.93 9.04
C VAL A 146 2.08 6.41 9.04
N ILE A 147 2.50 7.12 10.09
CA ILE A 147 2.36 8.57 10.19
C ILE A 147 3.55 9.22 9.47
N LEU A 148 3.27 9.98 8.43
CA LEU A 148 4.24 10.73 7.63
C LEU A 148 4.31 12.16 8.17
N SER A 149 5.21 12.40 9.13
CA SER A 149 5.30 13.67 9.85
C SER A 149 6.14 14.69 9.08
N TYR A 150 5.58 15.87 8.87
CA TYR A 150 6.30 17.04 8.38
C TYR A 150 6.71 17.87 9.60
N ASN A 151 7.99 17.85 9.94
CA ASN A 151 8.49 18.58 11.11
C ASN A 151 8.43 20.09 10.82
N ASN A 152 7.29 20.72 11.11
CA ASN A 152 7.14 22.17 11.05
C ASN A 152 7.51 22.73 12.42
N GLU A 153 8.73 23.24 12.58
CA GLU A 153 9.23 23.87 13.81
C GLU A 153 8.49 25.17 14.20
N ARG A 154 7.34 25.49 13.60
CA ARG A 154 6.61 26.74 13.83
C ARG A 154 5.10 26.52 13.86
N ILE A 155 4.58 25.96 14.96
CA ILE A 155 3.17 26.09 15.30
C ILE A 155 3.04 27.33 16.21
N SER A 156 2.95 28.50 15.59
CA SER A 156 2.79 29.79 16.29
C SER A 156 1.33 30.17 16.53
N ASP A 157 0.36 29.41 16.03
CA ASP A 157 -1.06 29.77 16.12
C ASP A 157 -1.89 28.63 16.71
N ARG A 158 -2.32 28.79 17.97
CA ARG A 158 -3.07 27.79 18.76
C ARG A 158 -4.57 27.76 18.42
N SER A 159 -5.03 28.61 17.50
CA SER A 159 -6.45 28.80 17.20
C SER A 159 -7.06 27.73 16.27
N LYS A 160 -6.23 26.99 15.51
CA LYS A 160 -6.69 25.96 14.56
C LYS A 160 -5.75 24.75 14.59
N ILE A 161 -6.31 23.54 14.69
CA ILE A 161 -5.56 22.30 14.45
C ILE A 161 -5.17 22.30 12.97
N LYS A 162 -3.89 22.54 12.68
CA LYS A 162 -3.33 22.43 11.32
C LYS A 162 -2.86 21.00 11.10
N ASN A 163 -3.15 20.45 9.92
CA ASN A 163 -2.62 19.15 9.56
C ASN A 163 -1.11 19.27 9.23
N ASN A 164 -0.28 18.58 10.01
CA ASN A 164 1.18 18.55 9.84
C ASN A 164 1.70 17.14 9.54
N TYR A 165 0.82 16.20 9.21
CA TYR A 165 1.19 14.84 8.82
C TYR A 165 0.22 14.27 7.79
N ASP A 166 0.67 13.22 7.09
CA ASP A 166 -0.18 12.38 6.26
C ASP A 166 -0.26 10.97 6.85
N HIS A 167 -1.34 10.26 6.55
CA HIS A 167 -1.44 8.83 6.83
C HIS A 167 -1.02 8.04 5.59
N GLY A 168 -0.01 7.19 5.72
CA GLY A 168 0.32 6.17 4.73
C GLY A 168 -0.27 4.83 5.17
N VAL A 169 -1.42 4.46 4.61
CA VAL A 169 -2.13 3.23 4.99
C VAL A 169 -1.86 2.15 3.95
N VAL A 170 -1.52 0.95 4.41
CA VAL A 170 -1.08 -0.15 3.55
C VAL A 170 -2.06 -1.31 3.60
N PHE A 171 -2.44 -1.78 2.43
CA PHE A 171 -3.37 -2.88 2.23
C PHE A 171 -2.79 -3.95 1.29
N SER A 172 -3.34 -5.15 1.37
CA SER A 172 -3.07 -6.26 0.44
C SER A 172 -4.35 -6.75 -0.23
N LYS A 173 -4.27 -7.15 -1.50
CA LYS A 173 -5.38 -7.82 -2.21
C LYS A 173 -5.41 -9.30 -1.87
N ASN A 174 -6.52 -9.76 -1.30
CA ASN A 174 -6.90 -11.15 -1.02
C ASN A 174 -6.01 -11.98 -0.07
N ILE A 175 -4.68 -11.82 -0.10
CA ILE A 175 -3.70 -12.52 0.74
C ILE A 175 -2.57 -11.56 1.10
N TYR A 176 -1.86 -11.80 2.21
CA TYR A 176 -0.73 -10.98 2.65
C TYR A 176 0.60 -11.39 2.02
N GLY A 177 0.74 -12.68 1.65
CA GLY A 177 1.97 -13.23 1.12
C GLY A 177 2.25 -12.82 -0.33
N ARG A 178 3.52 -12.54 -0.65
CA ARG A 178 4.01 -12.44 -2.03
C ARG A 178 5.04 -13.52 -2.30
N LYS A 179 5.02 -14.07 -3.51
CA LYS A 179 6.04 -15.03 -3.94
C LYS A 179 7.30 -14.26 -4.32
N LYS A 180 8.38 -14.53 -3.58
CA LYS A 180 9.73 -14.08 -3.95
C LYS A 180 10.37 -15.01 -4.97
N ARG A 181 10.03 -16.31 -4.91
CA ARG A 181 10.49 -17.35 -5.83
C ARG A 181 9.30 -17.96 -6.55
N ASP A 182 9.46 -18.19 -7.84
CA ASP A 182 8.56 -19.07 -8.59
C ASP A 182 8.58 -20.50 -8.00
N LYS A 183 7.51 -21.28 -8.21
CA LYS A 183 7.40 -22.70 -7.88
C LYS A 183 8.56 -23.56 -8.40
N LYS A 184 9.21 -23.17 -9.51
CA LYS A 184 10.40 -23.87 -10.03
C LYS A 184 11.72 -23.33 -9.48
N ASN A 185 11.69 -22.30 -8.63
CA ASN A 185 12.86 -21.54 -8.15
C ASN A 185 13.72 -20.93 -9.28
N GLU A 186 13.16 -20.74 -10.48
CA GLU A 186 13.90 -20.23 -11.65
C GLU A 186 14.10 -18.71 -11.61
N ILE A 187 13.18 -17.98 -10.96
CA ILE A 187 13.22 -16.52 -10.82
C ILE A 187 13.12 -16.16 -9.33
N GLU A 188 14.12 -15.44 -8.82
CA GLU A 188 14.13 -14.84 -7.49
C GLU A 188 14.03 -13.32 -7.61
N LYS A 189 12.95 -12.73 -7.09
CA LYS A 189 12.76 -11.28 -7.08
C LYS A 189 13.79 -10.60 -6.18
N THR A 190 14.30 -9.47 -6.63
CA THR A 190 15.40 -8.75 -5.97
C THR A 190 14.83 -7.76 -4.95
N ASP A 191 15.19 -7.92 -3.67
CA ASP A 191 14.97 -6.91 -2.65
C ASP A 191 15.87 -5.70 -2.94
N THR A 192 15.35 -4.49 -2.75
CA THR A 192 16.15 -3.27 -2.90
C THR A 192 16.37 -2.51 -1.61
N ILE A 193 15.87 -3.04 -0.50
CA ILE A 193 16.07 -2.47 0.83
C ILE A 193 17.19 -3.22 1.55
N GLU A 194 18.11 -2.46 2.15
CA GLU A 194 19.13 -3.03 3.02
C GLU A 194 18.57 -3.35 4.42
N ARG A 195 19.27 -4.20 5.17
CA ARG A 195 18.81 -4.66 6.50
C ARG A 195 18.60 -3.50 7.48
N ASP A 196 19.52 -2.54 7.50
CA ASP A 196 19.46 -1.42 8.45
C ASP A 196 18.33 -0.45 8.09
N ASP A 197 18.12 -0.22 6.79
CA ASP A 197 16.99 0.57 6.29
C ASP A 197 15.64 -0.13 6.56
N PHE A 198 15.58 -1.45 6.50
CA PHE A 198 14.38 -2.20 6.87
C PHE A 198 13.95 -1.95 8.32
N ILE A 199 14.89 -1.96 9.27
CA ILE A 199 14.60 -1.66 10.68
C ILE A 199 14.10 -0.21 10.83
N LYS A 200 14.69 0.71 10.07
CA LYS A 200 14.31 2.12 10.11
C LYS A 200 12.93 2.38 9.51
N PHE A 201 12.62 1.75 8.38
CA PHE A 201 11.37 2.01 7.64
C PHE A 201 10.19 1.25 8.23
N THR A 202 10.39 0.20 9.02
CA THR A 202 9.28 -0.49 9.72
C THR A 202 8.73 0.27 10.93
N LYS A 203 9.33 1.42 11.30
CA LYS A 203 8.80 2.31 12.35
C LYS A 203 7.48 2.95 11.92
N SER A 204 6.57 3.13 12.88
CA SER A 204 5.23 3.70 12.63
C SER A 204 5.21 5.20 12.36
N ILE A 205 6.29 5.93 12.69
CA ILE A 205 6.40 7.38 12.46
C ILE A 205 7.61 7.63 11.59
N TRP A 206 7.38 8.25 10.44
CA TRP A 206 8.42 8.67 9.51
C TRP A 206 8.53 10.18 9.52
N ASN A 207 9.64 10.68 10.09
CA ASN A 207 9.92 12.10 10.13
C ASN A 207 10.69 12.53 8.87
N CYS A 208 10.28 13.64 8.27
CA CYS A 208 11.07 14.37 7.28
C CYS A 208 11.56 15.68 7.91
N THR A 209 12.89 15.86 7.93
CA THR A 209 13.58 16.99 8.56
C THR A 209 13.78 18.20 7.64
N ASN A 210 13.47 18.11 6.34
CA ASN A 210 13.67 19.25 5.42
C ASN A 210 12.34 19.91 5.08
N GLU A 211 12.40 21.22 4.86
CA GLU A 211 11.31 22.15 4.50
C GLU A 211 10.53 21.79 3.23
N ILE A 212 11.00 20.80 2.45
CA ILE A 212 10.32 20.36 1.24
C ILE A 212 9.16 19.42 1.63
N LYS A 213 7.94 19.96 1.62
CA LYS A 213 6.64 19.27 1.75
C LYS A 213 6.42 18.25 0.62
N HIS A 214 7.20 17.17 0.57
CA HIS A 214 7.15 16.26 -0.56
C HIS A 214 7.13 14.81 -0.13
N TRP A 215 5.97 14.17 -0.35
CA TRP A 215 5.76 12.76 -0.12
C TRP A 215 6.70 11.86 -0.94
N LEU A 216 7.38 12.39 -1.97
CA LEU A 216 8.43 11.67 -2.70
C LEU A 216 9.53 11.10 -1.79
N LYS A 217 9.88 11.76 -0.69
CA LYS A 217 10.86 11.22 0.25
C LYS A 217 10.38 9.95 0.94
N TYR A 218 9.06 9.80 1.08
CA TYR A 218 8.45 8.59 1.60
C TYR A 218 8.17 7.59 0.49
N LEU A 219 8.02 8.04 -0.76
CA LEU A 219 7.80 7.18 -1.91
C LEU A 219 8.92 6.14 -2.06
N SER A 220 10.19 6.54 -2.01
CA SER A 220 11.30 5.56 -2.10
C SER A 220 11.17 4.46 -1.05
N ARG A 221 10.83 4.83 0.19
CA ARG A 221 10.60 3.87 1.28
C ARG A 221 9.42 2.94 1.00
N PHE A 222 8.32 3.46 0.46
CA PHE A 222 7.17 2.62 0.07
C PHE A 222 7.56 1.65 -1.04
N LEU A 223 8.29 2.11 -2.07
CA LEU A 223 8.76 1.27 -3.16
C LEU A 223 9.69 0.16 -2.65
N GLU A 224 10.63 0.51 -1.77
CA GLU A 224 11.62 -0.43 -1.22
C GLU A 224 11.02 -1.44 -0.23
N LEU A 225 10.06 -1.03 0.60
CA LEU A 225 9.39 -1.94 1.53
C LEU A 225 8.34 -2.81 0.85
N TYR A 226 7.65 -2.27 -0.15
CA TYR A 226 6.43 -2.85 -0.67
C TYR A 226 6.52 -3.37 -2.10
N SER A 227 7.64 -3.19 -2.79
CA SER A 227 7.91 -3.82 -4.08
C SER A 227 9.31 -4.45 -4.14
N PHE A 228 9.47 -5.38 -5.06
CA PHE A 228 10.76 -5.84 -5.55
C PHE A 228 11.22 -4.99 -6.73
N LYS A 229 12.44 -5.22 -7.21
CA LYS A 229 13.03 -4.50 -8.36
C LYS A 229 12.26 -4.70 -9.66
N GLU A 230 11.79 -5.93 -9.88
CA GLU A 230 11.14 -6.37 -11.12
C GLU A 230 9.64 -6.00 -11.17
N ASP A 231 9.09 -5.54 -10.05
CA ASP A 231 7.66 -5.29 -9.92
C ASP A 231 7.20 -4.06 -10.73
N SER A 232 6.13 -4.24 -11.51
CA SER A 232 5.33 -3.15 -12.08
C SER A 232 4.55 -2.39 -11.02
N ILE A 233 4.70 -1.07 -11.00
CA ILE A 233 4.17 -0.15 -10.00
C ILE A 233 3.25 0.86 -10.70
N LEU A 234 2.11 1.16 -10.08
CA LEU A 234 1.22 2.23 -10.54
C LEU A 234 1.14 3.33 -9.47
N ILE A 235 1.38 4.58 -9.87
CA ILE A 235 1.32 5.74 -8.99
C ILE A 235 0.23 6.70 -9.46
N LEU A 236 -0.73 6.98 -8.58
CA LEU A 236 -1.81 7.93 -8.83
C LEU A 236 -1.70 9.14 -7.89
N SER A 237 -1.82 10.34 -8.44
CA SER A 237 -1.77 11.59 -7.67
C SER A 237 -2.51 12.72 -8.39
N ASP A 238 -3.08 13.62 -7.61
CA ASP A 238 -3.70 14.88 -8.04
C ASP A 238 -2.70 16.02 -8.29
N ASN A 239 -1.46 15.88 -7.81
CA ASN A 239 -0.38 16.85 -8.00
C ASN A 239 0.28 16.76 -9.39
N ASN A 240 1.09 17.77 -9.73
CA ASN A 240 1.86 17.83 -10.98
C ASN A 240 2.86 16.65 -11.08
N LEU A 241 2.45 15.56 -11.72
CA LEU A 241 3.21 14.31 -11.87
C LEU A 241 4.48 14.45 -12.73
N ASP A 242 4.64 15.50 -13.54
CA ASP A 242 5.75 15.62 -14.49
C ASP A 242 7.11 15.74 -13.77
N GLU A 243 7.17 16.48 -12.66
CA GLU A 243 8.38 16.57 -11.84
C GLU A 243 8.61 15.26 -11.04
N PHE A 244 7.53 14.57 -10.68
CA PHE A 244 7.59 13.32 -9.93
C PHE A 244 8.16 12.21 -10.80
N ASN A 245 7.68 12.13 -12.04
CA ASN A 245 8.08 11.12 -13.02
C ASN A 245 9.62 11.08 -13.16
N LYS A 246 10.24 12.22 -13.46
CA LYS A 246 11.70 12.35 -13.60
C LYS A 246 12.51 11.93 -12.36
N LYS A 247 11.95 12.07 -11.16
CA LYS A 247 12.59 11.63 -9.91
C LYS A 247 12.37 10.14 -9.66
N CYS A 248 11.19 9.63 -9.99
CA CYS A 248 10.81 8.23 -9.79
C CYS A 248 11.51 7.29 -10.77
N GLU A 249 11.71 7.72 -12.03
CA GLU A 249 12.48 6.98 -13.04
C GLU A 249 13.92 6.69 -12.58
N LYS A 250 14.49 7.53 -11.70
CA LYS A 250 15.82 7.27 -11.12
C LYS A 250 15.82 6.17 -10.05
N ILE A 251 14.65 5.85 -9.49
CA ILE A 251 14.46 4.87 -8.41
C ILE A 251 14.02 3.52 -9.00
N ARG A 252 13.06 3.56 -9.94
CA ARG A 252 12.46 2.39 -10.59
C ARG A 252 12.09 2.74 -12.03
N ASN A 253 12.34 1.78 -12.92
CA ASN A 253 12.01 1.94 -14.34
C ASN A 253 10.60 1.40 -14.67
N ASN A 254 10.02 0.55 -13.81
CA ASN A 254 8.75 -0.13 -14.07
C ASN A 254 7.57 0.61 -13.42
N ILE A 255 7.52 1.94 -13.54
CA ILE A 255 6.43 2.77 -12.97
C ILE A 255 5.53 3.30 -14.07
N ILE A 256 4.22 3.16 -13.88
CA ILE A 256 3.17 3.81 -14.66
C ILE A 256 2.54 4.90 -13.78
N PHE A 257 2.18 6.04 -14.35
CA PHE A 257 1.58 7.16 -13.63
C PHE A 257 0.15 7.44 -14.09
N SER A 258 -0.67 8.01 -13.22
CA SER A 258 -2.02 8.46 -13.59
C SER A 258 -2.53 9.58 -12.69
N LYS A 259 -3.43 10.42 -13.23
CA LYS A 259 -4.10 11.50 -12.50
C LYS A 259 -5.42 11.01 -11.91
N ILE A 260 -5.88 11.67 -10.83
CA ILE A 260 -7.11 11.34 -10.07
C ILE A 260 -8.22 12.36 -10.35
#